data_AF-A0A8J4PQK2-F1
#
_entry.id   AF-A0A8J4PQK2-F1
#
_cell.length_a   1.000
_cell.length_b   1.000
_cell.length_c   1.000
_cell.angle_alpha   90.00
_cell.angle_beta   90.00
_cell.angle_gamma   90.00
#
_symmetry.space_group_name_H-M   'P 1'
#
loop_
_entity.id
_entity.type
_entity.pdbx_description
1 polymer ?
#
loop_
_entity_poly.entity_id
_entity_poly.type
_entity_poly.pdbx_seq_one_letter_code
_entity_poly.pdbx_strand_id
1 'polypeptide(L)'
;MKENYEGLDIFKKISSLLESSYGVNGKSKLISLVLDYNQDSSNNDSNNNNVNNDSSNNKVLLSTQKVLLTNDGLTIIRSLSNDSPIYNILLQQCTLIKNQFGVGVSQFVIILNGILQRSMKLMKQYNIHSSLIIDMLRRCKTTLLSSGFDNLTSIKQIDIKNDNILESIIKSNLSGNVLGHHSNTVLKLIKQLMTIIPSLQSQRYSILSIIENDEITLDSSNSSNLNNTSLDSSFVLDGIMYPKTFTFAGSETLSKSISNPKILLLNNQIELKNQNEYSKIEIDQVDQFVEFINSEKKIVLDQLANVYDNDIQMVLNKRMIGDLAIQEFSKHIHKTKRPIQCSGNIPDAQMKSLQIALGGAVQSTLNDLSKESRFYGTCRQYQQILIGKKKYECFSGCGSRYATIVLRGSSSRFLEEAKTGIQDCIKAIQTIVTDKHQVAIGGGAFEIQVSKYLQSSIATHSGKEKIILNNIICESIEYLVQLIGDNSGHNGLHLLKQLQLDPEPKSINIHNGSTQSLDSSNIFEPLSSKLSILNSSLEIASLLLQIDLES
;
A
#
# COMPACT_ATOMS: atom_id res chain seq x y z
N MET A 1 20.25 -22.67 -22.99
CA MET A 1 20.03 -21.74 -24.13
C MET A 1 18.54 -21.45 -24.38
N LYS A 2 17.73 -22.30 -25.04
CA LYS A 2 16.34 -21.93 -25.45
C LYS A 2 15.35 -21.63 -24.30
N GLU A 3 15.39 -22.35 -23.18
CA GLU A 3 14.44 -22.17 -22.07
C GLU A 3 14.68 -20.87 -21.27
N ASN A 4 15.92 -20.38 -21.17
CA ASN A 4 16.22 -19.10 -20.50
C ASN A 4 15.77 -17.87 -21.32
N TYR A 5 15.71 -17.99 -22.65
CA TYR A 5 15.17 -16.94 -23.52
C TYR A 5 13.64 -16.77 -23.36
N GLU A 6 12.91 -17.83 -22.97
CA GLU A 6 11.48 -17.73 -22.64
C GLU A 6 11.26 -16.84 -21.40
N GLY A 7 12.20 -16.90 -20.44
CA GLY A 7 12.28 -16.01 -19.28
C GLY A 7 12.34 -14.52 -19.64
N LEU A 8 13.01 -14.19 -20.74
CA LEU A 8 13.20 -12.82 -21.23
C LEU A 8 12.04 -12.33 -22.10
N ASP A 9 11.34 -13.24 -22.77
CA ASP A 9 10.11 -12.90 -23.48
C ASP A 9 8.97 -12.50 -22.52
N ILE A 10 9.03 -12.95 -21.26
CA ILE A 10 8.15 -12.45 -20.19
C ILE A 10 8.37 -10.94 -19.98
N PHE A 11 9.61 -10.44 -19.94
CA PHE A 11 9.85 -8.99 -19.82
C PHE A 11 9.30 -8.21 -21.00
N LYS A 12 9.40 -8.75 -22.22
CA LYS A 12 8.82 -8.08 -23.39
C LYS A 12 7.30 -7.97 -23.26
N LYS A 13 6.63 -9.05 -22.84
CA LYS A 13 5.18 -9.04 -22.59
C LYS A 13 4.82 -8.02 -21.50
N ILE A 14 5.52 -8.05 -20.36
CA ILE A 14 5.29 -7.11 -19.25
C ILE A 14 5.56 -5.67 -19.69
N SER A 15 6.68 -5.39 -20.36
CA SER A 15 7.04 -4.06 -20.84
C SER A 15 6.01 -3.55 -21.84
N SER A 16 5.60 -4.35 -22.82
CA SER A 16 4.55 -3.96 -23.78
C SER A 16 3.22 -3.64 -23.09
N LEU A 17 2.94 -4.32 -21.97
CA LEU A 17 1.80 -3.98 -21.13
C LEU A 17 2.03 -2.68 -20.36
N LEU A 18 3.24 -2.37 -19.91
CA LEU A 18 3.49 -1.15 -19.14
C LEU A 18 3.69 0.09 -20.01
N GLU A 19 4.18 -0.08 -21.23
CA GLU A 19 4.43 0.99 -22.21
C GLU A 19 3.16 1.77 -22.54
N SER A 20 2.02 1.10 -22.76
CA SER A 20 0.75 1.80 -23.06
C SER A 20 0.05 2.41 -21.85
N SER A 21 0.48 2.07 -20.63
CA SER A 21 0.03 2.68 -19.37
C SER A 21 0.93 3.83 -18.88
N TYR A 22 2.09 4.04 -19.50
CA TYR A 22 3.07 5.01 -19.03
C TYR A 22 2.75 6.45 -19.49
N GLY A 23 2.89 7.43 -18.59
CA GLY A 23 2.68 8.85 -18.88
C GLY A 23 1.29 9.39 -18.53
N VAL A 24 1.10 10.69 -18.73
CA VAL A 24 -0.07 11.45 -18.23
C VAL A 24 -1.41 10.97 -18.80
N ASN A 25 -1.41 10.53 -20.06
CA ASN A 25 -2.58 9.96 -20.75
C ASN A 25 -2.48 8.43 -20.90
N GLY A 26 -1.69 7.77 -20.06
CA GLY A 26 -1.57 6.32 -20.02
C GLY A 26 -2.95 5.66 -19.87
N LYS A 27 -3.21 4.62 -20.67
CA LYS A 27 -4.51 3.95 -20.64
C LYS A 27 -4.56 3.02 -19.43
N SER A 28 -5.48 3.30 -18.49
CA SER A 28 -5.81 2.35 -17.43
C SER A 28 -6.24 1.01 -18.04
N LYS A 29 -5.80 -0.10 -17.44
CA LYS A 29 -6.04 -1.43 -17.99
C LYS A 29 -7.08 -2.16 -17.17
N LEU A 30 -8.02 -2.78 -17.88
CA LEU A 30 -8.89 -3.81 -17.33
C LEU A 30 -8.12 -5.12 -17.34
N ILE A 31 -7.89 -5.67 -16.16
CA ILE A 31 -7.16 -6.92 -15.97
C ILE A 31 -8.08 -7.88 -15.24
N SER A 32 -8.29 -9.06 -15.82
CA SER A 32 -8.92 -10.17 -15.12
C SER A 32 -7.86 -10.86 -14.25
N LEU A 33 -8.00 -10.76 -12.93
CA LEU A 33 -7.26 -11.63 -12.01
C LEU A 33 -7.93 -13.00 -12.01
N VAL A 34 -7.16 -14.02 -12.38
CA VAL A 34 -7.48 -15.40 -12.01
C VAL A 34 -6.95 -15.57 -10.60
N LEU A 35 -7.85 -15.51 -9.62
CA LEU A 35 -7.50 -15.90 -8.26
C LEU A 35 -7.52 -17.43 -8.21
N ASP A 36 -6.34 -18.03 -8.24
CA ASP A 36 -6.20 -19.42 -7.85
C ASP A 36 -6.47 -19.51 -6.35
N TYR A 37 -7.58 -20.16 -5.99
CA TYR A 37 -7.84 -20.57 -4.61
C TYR A 37 -6.83 -21.64 -4.24
N ASN A 38 -5.65 -21.27 -3.74
CA ASN A 38 -4.75 -22.22 -3.11
C ASN A 38 -3.92 -21.59 -1.98
N GLN A 39 -4.15 -22.18 -0.80
CA GLN A 39 -3.32 -22.21 0.42
C GLN A 39 -3.43 -21.05 1.43
N ASP A 40 -4.61 -20.94 2.06
CA ASP A 40 -4.72 -20.51 3.47
C ASP A 40 -5.32 -21.62 4.37
N SER A 41 -5.21 -22.89 3.93
CA SER A 41 -5.57 -24.08 4.72
C SER A 41 -4.39 -25.05 4.76
N SER A 42 -3.30 -24.65 5.41
CA SER A 42 -2.31 -25.60 5.93
C SER A 42 -2.11 -25.32 7.42
N ASN A 43 -3.09 -25.74 8.20
CA ASN A 43 -2.92 -26.46 9.46
C ASN A 43 -4.31 -26.72 10.06
N ASN A 44 -4.51 -27.98 10.46
CA ASN A 44 -5.70 -28.58 11.06
C ASN A 44 -6.64 -29.26 10.06
N ASP A 45 -6.30 -30.52 9.76
CA ASP A 45 -7.19 -31.68 9.95
C ASP A 45 -6.64 -32.87 9.14
N SER A 46 -5.50 -33.39 9.59
CA SER A 46 -5.10 -34.76 9.30
C SER A 46 -5.47 -35.61 10.51
N ASN A 47 -6.70 -36.12 10.54
CA ASN A 47 -7.07 -37.45 11.03
C ASN A 47 -8.59 -37.67 11.02
N ASN A 48 -8.98 -38.87 10.61
CA ASN A 48 -10.30 -39.51 10.73
C ASN A 48 -11.36 -39.15 9.66
N ASN A 49 -11.39 -39.91 8.56
CA ASN A 49 -12.14 -41.18 8.52
C ASN A 49 -12.22 -41.75 7.10
N ASN A 50 -11.77 -43.00 6.97
CA ASN A 50 -12.07 -43.89 5.86
C ASN A 50 -13.58 -44.12 5.77
N VAL A 51 -14.21 -43.64 4.70
CA VAL A 51 -15.37 -44.31 4.10
C VAL A 51 -15.22 -44.22 2.59
N ASN A 52 -15.00 -45.38 1.98
CA ASN A 52 -15.08 -45.59 0.54
C ASN A 52 -16.45 -45.11 0.03
N ASN A 53 -16.45 -44.17 -0.92
CA ASN A 53 -17.51 -44.03 -1.89
C ASN A 53 -16.93 -43.43 -3.17
N ASP A 54 -16.94 -44.25 -4.22
CA ASP A 54 -16.71 -43.85 -5.60
C ASP A 54 -17.63 -42.69 -5.97
N SER A 55 -17.04 -41.51 -6.07
CA SER A 55 -17.55 -40.43 -6.90
C SER A 55 -16.34 -39.62 -7.36
N SER A 56 -16.20 -39.52 -8.66
CA SER A 56 -15.23 -38.68 -9.36
C SER A 56 -15.42 -37.23 -8.94
N ASN A 57 -14.82 -36.83 -7.82
CA ASN A 57 -14.74 -35.45 -7.40
C ASN A 57 -13.67 -34.76 -8.24
N ASN A 58 -14.09 -34.31 -9.42
CA ASN A 58 -13.41 -33.23 -10.13
C ASN A 58 -13.17 -32.10 -9.12
N LYS A 59 -11.90 -31.74 -8.89
CA LYS A 59 -11.55 -30.51 -8.18
C LYS A 59 -12.26 -29.37 -8.89
N VAL A 60 -13.33 -28.85 -8.31
CA VAL A 60 -13.98 -27.65 -8.78
C VAL A 60 -13.05 -26.49 -8.41
N LEU A 61 -12.15 -26.12 -9.33
CA LEU A 61 -11.44 -24.85 -9.28
C LEU A 61 -12.47 -23.75 -9.59
N LEU A 62 -13.14 -23.25 -8.55
CA LEU A 62 -13.90 -22.00 -8.62
C LEU A 62 -12.89 -20.84 -8.65
N SER A 63 -12.27 -20.59 -9.82
CA SER A 63 -11.50 -19.36 -10.03
C SER A 63 -12.49 -18.21 -10.10
N THR A 64 -12.65 -17.43 -9.03
CA THR A 64 -13.41 -16.18 -9.10
C THR A 64 -12.62 -15.20 -9.96
N GLN A 65 -13.10 -14.90 -11.17
CA GLN A 65 -12.51 -13.88 -12.03
C GLN A 65 -12.80 -12.49 -11.45
N LYS A 66 -11.86 -11.95 -10.66
CA LYS A 66 -11.97 -10.56 -10.18
C LYS A 66 -11.40 -9.65 -11.26
N VAL A 67 -12.25 -8.92 -11.96
CA VAL A 67 -11.79 -7.88 -12.89
C VAL A 67 -11.36 -6.65 -12.09
N LEU A 68 -10.08 -6.30 -12.21
CA LEU A 68 -9.43 -5.17 -11.56
C LEU A 68 -9.06 -4.14 -12.64
N LEU A 69 -9.43 -2.89 -12.42
CA LEU A 69 -9.04 -1.77 -13.27
C LEU A 69 -7.93 -1.01 -12.55
N THR A 70 -6.73 -0.97 -13.13
CA THR A 70 -5.57 -0.34 -12.50
C THR A 70 -4.59 0.19 -13.53
N ASN A 71 -3.91 1.28 -13.16
CA ASN A 71 -2.74 1.77 -13.87
C ASN A 71 -1.43 1.50 -13.11
N ASP A 72 -1.50 0.89 -11.92
CA ASP A 72 -0.32 0.63 -11.11
C ASP A 72 0.53 -0.52 -11.67
N GLY A 73 1.78 -0.25 -12.02
CA GLY A 73 2.65 -1.26 -12.63
C GLY A 73 2.82 -2.51 -11.77
N LEU A 74 2.85 -2.38 -10.44
CA LEU A 74 3.04 -3.53 -9.54
C LEU A 74 1.82 -4.46 -9.52
N THR A 75 0.60 -3.92 -9.51
CA THR A 75 -0.63 -4.72 -9.53
C THR A 75 -0.76 -5.46 -10.86
N ILE A 76 -0.40 -4.81 -11.98
CA ILE A 76 -0.32 -5.43 -13.30
C ILE A 76 0.67 -6.59 -13.29
N ILE A 77 1.89 -6.39 -12.78
CA ILE A 77 2.91 -7.45 -12.75
C ILE A 77 2.43 -8.63 -11.91
N ARG A 78 1.91 -8.39 -10.70
CA ARG A 78 1.38 -9.43 -9.80
C ARG A 78 0.26 -10.25 -10.42
N SER A 79 -0.58 -9.63 -11.25
CA SER A 79 -1.69 -10.31 -11.91
C SER A 79 -1.29 -11.37 -12.94
N LEU A 80 -0.06 -11.31 -13.46
CA LEU A 80 0.40 -12.20 -14.53
C LEU A 80 0.83 -13.59 -14.02
N SER A 81 0.90 -13.78 -12.70
CA SER A 81 1.18 -15.05 -11.99
C SER A 81 2.10 -16.01 -12.76
N ASN A 82 3.41 -15.87 -12.57
CA ASN A 82 4.41 -16.69 -13.26
C ASN A 82 5.44 -17.24 -12.26
N ASP A 83 5.81 -18.51 -12.40
CA ASP A 83 6.70 -19.20 -11.48
C ASP A 83 8.19 -19.06 -11.82
N SER A 84 8.53 -18.39 -12.93
CA SER A 84 9.92 -18.21 -13.35
C SER A 84 10.75 -17.49 -12.26
N PRO A 85 11.98 -17.96 -11.93
CA PRO A 85 12.83 -17.30 -10.94
C PRO A 85 13.17 -15.86 -11.32
N ILE A 86 13.30 -15.61 -12.62
CA ILE A 86 13.56 -14.28 -13.17
C ILE A 86 12.38 -13.34 -12.92
N TYR A 87 11.15 -13.84 -13.06
CA TYR A 87 9.93 -13.08 -12.73
C TYR A 87 9.87 -12.78 -11.24
N ASN A 88 10.24 -13.73 -10.37
CA ASN A 88 10.29 -13.50 -8.93
C ASN A 88 11.30 -12.42 -8.53
N ILE A 89 12.48 -12.39 -9.16
CA ILE A 89 13.47 -11.31 -8.97
C ILE A 89 12.88 -9.96 -9.38
N LEU A 90 12.25 -9.86 -10.56
CA LEU A 90 11.60 -8.63 -11.01
C LEU A 90 10.48 -8.22 -10.04
N LEU A 91 9.63 -9.16 -9.62
CA LEU A 91 8.51 -8.88 -8.74
C LEU A 91 9.00 -8.36 -7.38
N GLN A 92 9.99 -9.02 -6.77
CA GLN A 92 10.60 -8.57 -5.52
C GLN A 92 11.14 -7.14 -5.65
N GLN A 93 11.86 -6.85 -6.72
CA GLN A 93 12.44 -5.51 -6.93
C GLN A 93 11.38 -4.44 -7.17
N CYS A 94 10.33 -4.76 -7.92
CA CYS A 94 9.17 -3.89 -8.07
C CYS A 94 8.45 -3.63 -6.72
N THR A 95 8.34 -4.66 -5.87
CA THR A 95 7.76 -4.46 -4.52
C THR A 95 8.62 -3.58 -3.63
N LEU A 96 9.95 -3.68 -3.71
CA LEU A 96 10.87 -2.83 -2.95
C LEU A 96 10.73 -1.35 -3.38
N ILE A 97 10.77 -1.08 -4.69
CA ILE A 97 10.58 0.27 -5.24
C ILE A 97 9.22 0.85 -4.82
N LYS A 98 8.14 0.07 -4.95
CA LYS A 98 6.80 0.50 -4.54
C LYS A 98 6.71 0.76 -3.03
N ASN A 99 7.39 -0.02 -2.21
CA ASN A 99 7.37 0.14 -0.77
C ASN A 99 8.16 1.37 -0.31
N GLN A 100 9.30 1.63 -0.93
CA GLN A 100 10.16 2.77 -0.61
C GLN A 100 9.61 4.10 -1.14
N PHE A 101 9.30 4.16 -2.43
CA PHE A 101 8.98 5.43 -3.10
C PHE A 101 7.50 5.58 -3.46
N GLY A 102 6.75 4.48 -3.54
CA GLY A 102 5.35 4.47 -3.99
C GLY A 102 5.17 4.56 -5.51
N VAL A 103 6.10 5.19 -6.22
CA VAL A 103 6.01 5.45 -7.67
C VAL A 103 7.28 4.94 -8.37
N GLY A 104 7.21 4.76 -9.70
CA GLY A 104 8.39 4.44 -10.53
C GLY A 104 8.54 2.98 -10.96
N VAL A 105 7.62 2.10 -10.56
CA VAL A 105 7.65 0.68 -10.96
C VAL A 105 7.63 0.51 -12.48
N SER A 106 6.74 1.23 -13.18
CA SER A 106 6.66 1.17 -14.63
C SER A 106 7.92 1.68 -15.32
N GLN A 107 8.51 2.78 -14.80
CA GLN A 107 9.78 3.34 -15.30
C GLN A 107 10.90 2.31 -15.19
N PHE A 108 11.03 1.67 -14.03
CA PHE A 108 12.02 0.65 -13.76
C PHE A 108 11.94 -0.53 -14.74
N VAL A 109 10.74 -1.06 -14.98
CA VAL A 109 10.58 -2.21 -15.89
C VAL A 109 10.87 -1.84 -17.34
N ILE A 110 10.43 -0.66 -17.79
CA ILE A 110 10.67 -0.19 -19.16
C ILE A 110 12.17 0.04 -19.40
N ILE A 111 12.88 0.68 -18.45
CA ILE A 111 14.33 0.89 -18.56
C ILE A 111 15.06 -0.45 -18.56
N LEU A 112 14.72 -1.36 -17.64
CA LEU A 112 15.34 -2.68 -17.54
C LEU A 112 15.16 -3.48 -18.84
N ASN A 113 13.95 -3.53 -19.39
CA ASN A 113 13.69 -4.21 -20.65
C ASN A 113 14.43 -3.53 -21.81
N GLY A 114 14.48 -2.19 -21.86
CA GLY A 114 15.27 -1.46 -22.84
C GLY A 114 16.75 -1.85 -22.83
N ILE A 115 17.37 -1.88 -21.65
CA ILE A 115 18.76 -2.29 -21.45
C ILE A 115 18.97 -3.73 -21.92
N LEU A 116 18.13 -4.67 -21.51
CA LEU A 116 18.26 -6.09 -21.87
C LEU A 116 18.11 -6.32 -23.37
N GLN A 117 17.09 -5.72 -24.00
CA GLN A 117 16.86 -5.88 -25.45
C GLN A 117 18.02 -5.33 -26.27
N ARG A 118 18.54 -4.15 -25.91
CA ARG A 118 19.70 -3.55 -26.60
C ARG A 118 20.96 -4.34 -26.38
N SER A 119 21.19 -4.83 -25.15
CA SER A 119 22.30 -5.74 -24.84
C SER A 119 22.25 -6.99 -25.72
N MET A 120 21.07 -7.63 -25.85
CA MET A 120 20.91 -8.80 -26.73
C MET A 120 21.13 -8.49 -28.21
N LYS A 121 20.63 -7.35 -28.70
CA LYS A 121 20.88 -6.93 -30.08
C LYS A 121 22.38 -6.78 -30.33
N LEU A 122 23.10 -6.16 -29.41
CA LEU A 122 24.55 -5.99 -29.51
C LEU A 122 25.33 -7.32 -29.45
N MET A 123 24.94 -8.23 -28.55
CA MET A 123 25.52 -9.56 -28.48
C MET A 123 25.33 -10.33 -29.80
N LYS A 124 24.13 -10.29 -30.39
CA LYS A 124 23.82 -11.01 -31.65
C LYS A 124 24.42 -10.37 -32.89
N GLN A 125 24.42 -9.04 -33.00
CA GLN A 125 24.85 -8.34 -34.22
C GLN A 125 26.35 -8.13 -34.29
N TYR A 126 26.99 -7.86 -33.14
CA TYR A 126 28.40 -7.48 -33.08
C TYR A 126 29.29 -8.51 -32.37
N ASN A 127 28.74 -9.68 -31.98
CA ASN A 127 29.46 -10.73 -31.25
C ASN A 127 30.20 -10.19 -30.00
N ILE A 128 29.59 -9.24 -29.30
CA ILE A 128 30.14 -8.70 -28.05
C ILE A 128 29.82 -9.68 -26.92
N HIS A 129 30.83 -10.07 -26.14
CA HIS A 129 30.65 -10.94 -24.99
C HIS A 129 29.89 -10.23 -23.85
N SER A 130 29.02 -10.94 -23.14
CA SER A 130 28.18 -10.36 -22.07
C SER A 130 29.01 -9.77 -20.93
N SER A 131 30.18 -10.33 -20.62
CA SER A 131 31.11 -9.81 -19.60
C SER A 131 31.49 -8.34 -19.85
N LEU A 132 31.79 -8.00 -21.12
CA LEU A 132 32.12 -6.62 -21.47
C LEU A 132 30.92 -5.71 -21.25
N ILE A 133 29.71 -6.14 -21.62
CA ILE A 133 28.50 -5.34 -21.37
C ILE A 133 28.30 -5.12 -19.86
N ILE A 134 28.45 -6.17 -19.04
CA ILE A 134 28.32 -6.11 -17.58
C ILE A 134 29.31 -5.12 -16.96
N ASP A 135 30.58 -5.19 -17.37
CA ASP A 135 31.61 -4.27 -16.87
C ASP A 135 31.29 -2.82 -17.21
N MET A 136 30.71 -2.58 -18.38
CA MET A 136 30.30 -1.25 -18.82
C MET A 136 29.07 -0.75 -18.05
N LEU A 137 28.07 -1.60 -17.81
CA LEU A 137 26.93 -1.27 -16.95
C LEU A 137 27.38 -0.88 -15.53
N ARG A 138 28.35 -1.61 -14.96
CA ARG A 138 28.95 -1.30 -13.65
C ARG A 138 29.68 0.04 -13.65
N ARG A 139 30.45 0.35 -14.69
CA ARG A 139 31.10 1.68 -14.83
C ARG A 139 30.06 2.79 -14.90
N CYS A 140 28.98 2.63 -15.65
CA CYS A 140 27.90 3.62 -15.68
C CYS A 140 27.19 3.79 -14.35
N LYS A 141 27.01 2.72 -13.58
CA LYS A 141 26.51 2.83 -12.22
C LYS A 141 27.44 3.69 -11.36
N THR A 142 28.76 3.50 -11.46
CA THR A 142 29.71 4.32 -10.69
C THR A 142 29.72 5.79 -11.12
N THR A 143 29.50 6.10 -12.40
CA THR A 143 29.40 7.50 -12.86
C THR A 143 28.10 8.16 -12.42
N LEU A 144 26.98 7.42 -12.38
CA LEU A 144 25.71 7.93 -11.82
C LEU A 144 25.81 8.23 -10.33
N LEU A 145 26.61 7.47 -9.59
CA LEU A 145 26.84 7.67 -8.14
C LEU A 145 27.93 8.72 -7.83
N SER A 146 28.59 9.27 -8.85
CA SER A 146 29.67 10.24 -8.67
C SER A 146 29.12 11.64 -8.36
N SER A 147 29.91 12.46 -7.66
CA SER A 147 29.52 13.80 -7.17
C SER A 147 29.10 14.80 -8.25
N GLY A 148 29.39 14.54 -9.53
CA GLY A 148 28.93 15.38 -10.64
C GLY A 148 27.41 15.29 -10.87
N PHE A 149 26.76 14.25 -10.36
CA PHE A 149 25.33 14.03 -10.51
C PHE A 149 24.47 15.00 -9.69
N ASP A 150 24.95 15.39 -8.50
CA ASP A 150 24.21 16.28 -7.59
C ASP A 150 24.10 17.72 -8.14
N ASN A 151 24.94 18.09 -9.12
CA ASN A 151 24.98 19.42 -9.72
C ASN A 151 24.05 19.57 -10.95
N LEU A 152 23.22 18.56 -11.25
CA LEU A 152 22.28 18.64 -12.37
C LEU A 152 21.22 19.72 -12.11
N THR A 153 21.04 20.64 -13.07
CA THR A 153 20.05 21.72 -12.99
C THR A 153 18.59 21.25 -12.92
N SER A 154 18.31 19.99 -13.29
CA SER A 154 17.01 19.35 -13.08
C SER A 154 16.74 19.00 -11.63
N ILE A 155 17.76 19.03 -10.76
CA ILE A 155 17.62 18.82 -9.31
C ILE A 155 17.39 20.18 -8.65
N LYS A 156 16.30 20.29 -7.90
CA LYS A 156 15.95 21.50 -7.15
C LYS A 156 15.66 21.17 -5.71
N GLN A 157 15.97 22.12 -4.84
CA GLN A 157 15.48 22.11 -3.47
C GLN A 157 14.18 22.91 -3.42
N ILE A 158 13.15 22.34 -2.79
CA ILE A 158 11.82 22.93 -2.71
C ILE A 158 11.35 23.03 -1.26
N ASP A 159 10.36 23.88 -0.99
CA ASP A 159 9.66 23.89 0.29
C ASP A 159 8.30 23.21 0.15
N ILE A 160 8.13 22.07 0.84
CA ILE A 160 6.89 21.30 0.83
C ILE A 160 5.74 22.06 1.51
N LYS A 161 6.05 23.05 2.37
CA LYS A 161 5.01 23.89 2.98
C LYS A 161 4.30 24.79 1.98
N ASN A 162 4.89 25.02 0.80
CA ASN A 162 4.25 25.79 -0.24
C ASN A 162 3.17 24.96 -0.95
N ASP A 163 1.93 25.41 -0.83
CA ASP A 163 0.76 24.73 -1.36
C ASP A 163 0.83 24.46 -2.87
N ASN A 164 1.38 25.39 -3.64
CA ASN A 164 1.49 25.24 -5.10
C ASN A 164 2.48 24.12 -5.47
N ILE A 165 3.56 23.98 -4.69
CA ILE A 165 4.56 22.94 -4.90
C ILE A 165 3.99 21.58 -4.51
N LEU A 166 3.30 21.50 -3.36
CA LEU A 166 2.63 20.27 -2.95
C LEU A 166 1.59 19.82 -3.98
N GLU A 167 0.81 20.76 -4.53
CA GLU A 167 -0.14 20.48 -5.60
C GLU A 167 0.54 19.93 -6.85
N SER A 168 1.69 20.50 -7.26
CA SER A 168 2.44 19.97 -8.40
C SER A 168 2.97 18.55 -8.20
N ILE A 169 3.45 18.22 -7.00
CA ILE A 169 3.92 16.87 -6.66
C ILE A 169 2.75 15.87 -6.69
N ILE A 170 1.58 16.27 -6.20
CA ILE A 170 0.40 15.39 -6.21
C ILE A 170 -0.09 15.20 -7.65
N LYS A 171 -0.14 16.26 -8.45
CA LYS A 171 -0.53 16.18 -9.87
C LYS A 171 0.41 15.31 -10.68
N SER A 172 1.73 15.40 -10.46
CA SER A 172 2.70 14.56 -11.17
C SER A 172 2.50 13.07 -10.82
N ASN A 173 2.34 12.74 -9.54
CA ASN A 173 2.17 11.34 -9.10
C ASN A 173 0.81 10.74 -9.49
N LEU A 174 -0.26 11.55 -9.50
CA LEU A 174 -1.59 11.11 -9.95
C LEU A 174 -1.74 11.12 -11.47
N SER A 175 -0.74 11.60 -12.21
CA SER A 175 -0.80 11.59 -13.67
C SER A 175 -0.88 10.14 -14.20
N GLY A 176 -1.81 9.89 -15.12
CA GLY A 176 -2.14 8.53 -15.58
C GLY A 176 -3.02 7.71 -14.61
N ASN A 177 -3.26 8.14 -13.37
CA ASN A 177 -4.20 7.48 -12.46
C ASN A 177 -5.62 8.06 -12.67
N VAL A 178 -6.66 7.27 -12.38
CA VAL A 178 -8.07 7.69 -12.45
C VAL A 178 -8.35 8.92 -11.54
N LEU A 179 -7.53 9.11 -10.51
CA LEU A 179 -7.58 10.27 -9.62
C LEU A 179 -7.02 11.57 -10.22
N GLY A 180 -6.46 11.58 -11.42
CA GLY A 180 -5.87 12.79 -12.02
C GLY A 180 -6.83 13.99 -12.04
N HIS A 181 -8.10 13.75 -12.39
CA HIS A 181 -9.15 14.78 -12.39
C HIS A 181 -9.55 15.27 -10.99
N HIS A 182 -9.35 14.43 -9.96
CA HIS A 182 -9.69 14.72 -8.57
C HIS A 182 -8.47 15.13 -7.72
N SER A 183 -7.36 15.52 -8.35
CA SER A 183 -6.11 15.93 -7.68
C SER A 183 -6.32 16.98 -6.57
N ASN A 184 -7.24 17.93 -6.77
CA ASN A 184 -7.60 18.94 -5.77
C ASN A 184 -8.18 18.35 -4.48
N THR A 185 -8.93 17.26 -4.57
CA THR A 185 -9.52 16.58 -3.39
C THR A 185 -8.45 15.80 -2.64
N VAL A 186 -7.56 15.12 -3.36
CA VAL A 186 -6.41 14.43 -2.80
C VAL A 186 -5.48 15.42 -2.09
N LEU A 187 -5.25 16.59 -2.67
CA LEU A 187 -4.50 17.68 -2.04
C LEU A 187 -5.12 18.09 -0.70
N LYS A 188 -6.45 18.29 -0.64
CA LYS A 188 -7.14 18.63 0.62
C LYS A 188 -6.97 17.53 1.67
N LEU A 189 -7.14 16.27 1.28
CA LEU A 189 -6.98 15.13 2.19
C LEU A 189 -5.55 15.02 2.72
N ILE A 190 -4.54 15.15 1.86
CA ILE A 190 -3.13 15.07 2.27
C ILE A 190 -2.78 16.24 3.20
N LYS A 191 -3.26 17.46 2.93
CA LYS A 191 -3.07 18.60 3.85
C LYS A 191 -3.68 18.35 5.22
N GLN A 192 -4.92 17.85 5.28
CA GLN A 192 -5.56 17.47 6.55
C GLN A 192 -4.79 16.35 7.27
N LEU A 193 -4.19 15.43 6.52
CA LEU A 193 -3.38 14.38 7.12
C LEU A 193 -2.05 14.93 7.66
N MET A 194 -1.40 15.85 6.95
CA MET A 194 -0.17 16.51 7.41
C MET A 194 -0.37 17.35 8.67
N THR A 195 -1.55 17.97 8.85
CA THR A 195 -1.83 18.73 10.08
C THR A 195 -1.94 17.81 11.30
N ILE A 196 -2.48 16.61 11.14
CA ILE A 196 -2.58 15.60 12.20
C ILE A 196 -1.22 14.90 12.41
N ILE A 197 -0.56 14.51 11.30
CA ILE A 197 0.68 13.73 11.28
C ILE A 197 1.74 14.47 10.44
N PRO A 198 2.49 15.42 11.03
CA PRO A 198 3.50 16.19 10.29
C PRO A 198 4.60 15.34 9.66
N SER A 199 4.96 14.21 10.30
CA SER A 199 5.98 13.29 9.83
C SER A 199 5.47 12.25 8.82
N LEU A 200 4.17 12.24 8.55
CA LEU A 200 3.47 11.29 7.66
C LEU A 200 3.79 9.81 7.91
N GLN A 201 4.25 9.38 9.08
CA GLN A 201 4.76 8.00 9.27
C GLN A 201 3.74 6.92 8.87
N SER A 202 4.17 5.94 8.07
CA SER A 202 3.31 4.89 7.46
C SER A 202 2.53 4.05 8.46
N GLN A 203 2.99 3.97 9.71
CA GLN A 203 2.33 3.21 10.78
C GLN A 203 1.23 3.99 11.51
N ARG A 204 1.11 5.30 11.26
CA ARG A 204 0.20 6.20 11.99
C ARG A 204 -1.04 6.59 11.19
N TYR A 205 -1.25 6.01 10.00
CA TYR A 205 -2.48 6.23 9.26
C TYR A 205 -3.05 4.95 8.66
N SER A 206 -4.37 4.94 8.47
CA SER A 206 -5.09 3.91 7.72
C SER A 206 -6.01 4.55 6.67
N ILE A 207 -6.23 3.83 5.57
CA ILE A 207 -7.18 4.24 4.53
C ILE A 207 -8.33 3.24 4.49
N LEU A 208 -9.53 3.75 4.79
CA LEU A 208 -10.76 3.00 4.82
C LEU A 208 -11.61 3.39 3.61
N SER A 209 -11.93 2.41 2.76
CA SER A 209 -12.77 2.60 1.58
C SER A 209 -14.22 2.22 1.90
N ILE A 210 -15.14 3.16 1.70
CA ILE A 210 -16.57 2.98 1.89
C ILE A 210 -17.25 3.04 0.53
N ILE A 211 -17.80 1.89 0.13
CA ILE A 211 -18.63 1.74 -1.06
C ILE A 211 -20.06 1.82 -0.56
N GLU A 212 -20.78 2.92 -0.73
CA GLU A 212 -22.24 2.94 -0.60
C GLU A 212 -22.83 4.29 -0.99
N ASN A 213 -24.08 4.24 -1.47
CA ASN A 213 -24.84 5.38 -1.96
C ASN A 213 -25.60 6.15 -0.86
N ASP A 214 -25.44 5.76 0.40
CA ASP A 214 -26.36 6.12 1.47
C ASP A 214 -25.74 7.07 2.51
N GLU A 215 -26.62 7.75 3.24
CA GLU A 215 -26.34 8.87 4.15
C GLU A 215 -25.44 8.48 5.34
N ILE A 216 -24.64 9.44 5.82
CA ILE A 216 -23.97 9.34 7.10
C ILE A 216 -24.96 9.82 8.16
N THR A 217 -25.51 8.88 8.94
CA THR A 217 -26.29 9.23 10.13
C THR A 217 -25.33 9.26 11.31
N LEU A 218 -24.86 10.47 11.62
CA LEU A 218 -24.21 10.74 12.90
C LEU A 218 -25.31 10.97 13.92
N ASP A 219 -25.42 10.10 14.93
CA ASP A 219 -26.37 10.22 16.06
C ASP A 219 -26.10 11.44 16.97
N SER A 220 -25.37 12.46 16.48
CA SER A 220 -25.05 13.70 17.18
C SER A 220 -25.44 14.89 16.31
N SER A 221 -26.23 15.79 16.90
CA SER A 221 -26.92 16.96 16.32
C SER A 221 -26.08 18.01 15.57
N ASN A 222 -24.79 17.79 15.33
CA ASN A 222 -23.90 18.77 14.71
C ASN A 222 -22.93 18.11 13.71
N SER A 223 -23.41 17.76 12.53
CA SER A 223 -22.58 17.74 11.32
C SER A 223 -23.48 17.67 10.09
N SER A 224 -23.21 18.54 9.11
CA SER A 224 -23.87 18.60 7.81
C SER A 224 -24.07 17.21 7.18
N ASN A 225 -25.30 16.92 6.79
CA ASN A 225 -25.69 15.75 5.99
C ASN A 225 -24.80 15.63 4.75
N LEU A 226 -23.78 14.77 4.81
CA LEU A 226 -22.89 14.47 3.70
C LEU A 226 -23.55 13.41 2.80
N ASN A 227 -24.61 13.82 2.11
CA ASN A 227 -25.43 12.97 1.24
C ASN A 227 -24.76 12.65 -0.11
N ASN A 228 -23.54 13.13 -0.34
CA ASN A 228 -22.84 12.92 -1.61
C ASN A 228 -21.91 11.72 -1.53
N THR A 229 -22.03 10.81 -2.49
CA THR A 229 -21.27 9.54 -2.56
C THR A 229 -20.06 9.65 -3.48
N SER A 230 -19.65 10.90 -3.74
CA SER A 230 -18.49 11.24 -4.56
C SER A 230 -17.20 11.16 -3.76
N LEU A 231 -16.07 11.04 -4.47
CA LEU A 231 -14.74 11.14 -3.88
C LEU A 231 -14.57 12.45 -3.09
N ASP A 232 -15.23 13.52 -3.52
CA ASP A 232 -15.15 14.85 -2.90
C ASP A 232 -15.74 14.91 -1.48
N SER A 233 -16.58 13.95 -1.09
CA SER A 233 -17.10 13.83 0.29
C SER A 233 -16.21 12.98 1.21
N SER A 234 -15.07 12.51 0.70
CA SER A 234 -14.02 11.86 1.50
C SER A 234 -13.42 12.84 2.49
N PHE A 235 -13.02 12.36 3.66
CA PHE A 235 -12.47 13.19 4.73
C PHE A 235 -11.40 12.45 5.52
N VAL A 236 -10.59 13.21 6.26
CA VAL A 236 -9.62 12.66 7.20
C VAL A 236 -10.15 12.80 8.63
N LEU A 237 -10.12 11.70 9.37
CA LEU A 237 -10.51 11.64 10.77
C LEU A 237 -9.26 11.60 11.65
N ASP A 238 -9.20 12.47 12.67
CA ASP A 238 -8.17 12.47 13.71
C ASP A 238 -8.40 11.34 14.71
N GLY A 239 -7.97 10.15 14.31
CA GLY A 239 -8.03 8.92 15.08
C GLY A 239 -8.22 7.69 14.20
N ILE A 240 -8.66 6.59 14.81
CA ILE A 240 -8.82 5.30 14.14
C ILE A 240 -10.29 4.95 13.93
N MET A 241 -10.62 4.52 12.70
CA MET A 241 -11.96 4.03 12.35
C MET A 241 -11.87 2.70 11.63
N TYR A 242 -12.68 1.72 12.05
CA TYR A 242 -12.75 0.40 11.42
C TYR A 242 -14.19 -0.16 11.44
N PRO A 243 -14.56 -1.08 10.54
CA PRO A 243 -15.89 -1.66 10.53
C PRO A 243 -16.12 -2.47 11.81
N LYS A 244 -17.28 -2.30 12.43
CA LYS A 244 -17.66 -3.05 13.63
C LYS A 244 -17.60 -4.54 13.33
N THR A 245 -16.88 -5.27 14.17
CA THR A 245 -16.72 -6.71 14.07
C THR A 245 -17.97 -7.44 14.57
N PHE A 246 -18.04 -8.75 14.30
CA PHE A 246 -19.16 -9.57 14.75
C PHE A 246 -19.26 -9.55 16.28
N THR A 247 -20.50 -9.37 16.77
CA THR A 247 -20.85 -9.42 18.19
C THR A 247 -22.14 -10.18 18.35
N PHE A 248 -22.28 -10.98 19.41
CA PHE A 248 -23.50 -11.73 19.70
C PHE A 248 -24.68 -10.82 20.11
N ALA A 249 -25.87 -11.42 20.17
CA ALA A 249 -27.11 -10.77 20.58
C ALA A 249 -26.96 -10.08 21.95
N GLY A 250 -27.54 -8.89 22.08
CA GLY A 250 -27.38 -8.04 23.27
C GLY A 250 -26.32 -6.94 23.12
N SER A 251 -25.51 -6.95 22.06
CA SER A 251 -24.52 -5.88 21.82
C SER A 251 -25.14 -4.52 21.46
N GLU A 252 -26.44 -4.46 21.21
CA GLU A 252 -27.18 -3.24 20.88
C GLU A 252 -27.48 -2.37 22.09
N THR A 253 -27.54 -2.97 23.29
CA THR A 253 -27.74 -2.26 24.56
C THR A 253 -26.45 -1.63 25.10
N LEU A 254 -25.30 -1.99 24.52
CA LEU A 254 -24.00 -1.45 24.89
C LEU A 254 -23.88 0.03 24.50
N SER A 255 -22.95 0.73 25.14
CA SER A 255 -22.79 2.17 24.98
C SER A 255 -22.24 2.55 23.60
N LYS A 256 -23.03 3.28 22.82
CA LYS A 256 -22.65 3.72 21.47
C LYS A 256 -21.70 4.92 21.46
N SER A 257 -21.61 5.68 22.55
CA SER A 257 -20.70 6.81 22.68
C SER A 257 -20.15 6.89 24.10
N ILE A 258 -18.84 7.12 24.22
CA ILE A 258 -18.13 7.22 25.50
C ILE A 258 -17.07 8.33 25.40
N SER A 259 -17.06 9.26 26.35
CA SER A 259 -16.02 10.29 26.45
C SER A 259 -14.87 9.82 27.35
N ASN A 260 -13.63 10.08 26.92
CA ASN A 260 -12.40 9.67 27.60
C ASN A 260 -12.39 8.20 28.09
N PRO A 261 -12.68 7.21 27.22
CA PRO A 261 -12.75 5.82 27.64
C PRO A 261 -11.40 5.28 28.10
N LYS A 262 -11.42 4.49 29.17
CA LYS A 262 -10.33 3.57 29.54
C LYS A 262 -10.48 2.28 28.74
N ILE A 263 -9.54 2.02 27.82
CA ILE A 263 -9.63 0.97 26.81
C ILE A 263 -8.68 -0.17 27.16
N LEU A 264 -9.20 -1.39 27.25
CA LEU A 264 -8.43 -2.61 27.46
C LEU A 264 -8.28 -3.37 26.12
N LEU A 265 -7.03 -3.69 25.76
CA LEU A 265 -6.69 -4.50 24.58
C LEU A 265 -6.41 -5.94 25.02
N LEU A 266 -7.14 -6.91 24.46
CA LEU A 266 -7.05 -8.32 24.87
C LEU A 266 -6.70 -9.26 23.72
N ASN A 267 -6.03 -10.36 24.09
CA ASN A 267 -5.77 -11.51 23.24
C ASN A 267 -6.19 -12.82 23.93
N ASN A 268 -7.36 -12.84 24.57
CA ASN A 268 -7.87 -14.02 25.26
C ASN A 268 -9.37 -14.17 24.99
N GLN A 269 -9.84 -15.40 24.83
CA GLN A 269 -11.27 -15.66 24.67
C GLN A 269 -11.99 -15.38 26.01
N ILE A 270 -13.07 -14.59 25.95
CA ILE A 270 -13.98 -14.35 27.08
C ILE A 270 -15.22 -15.20 26.84
N GLU A 271 -15.05 -16.51 26.90
CA GLU A 271 -16.09 -17.51 26.64
C GLU A 271 -15.97 -18.64 27.67
N LEU A 272 -17.04 -19.41 27.83
CA LEU A 272 -16.98 -20.67 28.56
C LEU A 272 -15.99 -21.56 27.81
N LYS A 273 -14.84 -21.82 28.42
CA LYS A 273 -13.79 -22.59 27.78
C LYS A 273 -14.22 -24.05 27.72
N ASN A 274 -14.17 -24.63 26.53
CA ASN A 274 -14.11 -26.08 26.42
C ASN A 274 -12.86 -26.53 27.18
N GLN A 275 -13.03 -27.54 28.03
CA GLN A 275 -11.89 -28.04 28.78
C GLN A 275 -10.84 -28.65 27.85
N ASN A 276 -9.58 -28.66 28.29
CA ASN A 276 -8.49 -29.20 27.49
C ASN A 276 -8.74 -30.69 27.17
N GLU A 277 -8.19 -31.20 26.08
CA GLU A 277 -8.42 -32.57 25.56
C GLU A 277 -8.14 -33.70 26.57
N TYR A 278 -7.47 -33.41 27.70
CA TYR A 278 -7.08 -34.38 28.73
C TYR A 278 -7.90 -34.31 30.05
N SER A 279 -8.88 -33.43 30.18
CA SER A 279 -9.74 -33.38 31.36
C SER A 279 -11.01 -34.20 31.16
N LYS A 280 -11.13 -35.31 31.89
CA LYS A 280 -12.38 -36.06 32.05
C LYS A 280 -13.04 -35.63 33.35
N ILE A 281 -14.32 -35.26 33.25
CA ILE A 281 -15.16 -34.99 34.41
C ILE A 281 -16.15 -36.13 34.52
N GLU A 282 -16.18 -36.79 35.67
CA GLU A 282 -17.19 -37.77 36.01
C GLU A 282 -18.14 -37.12 37.03
N ILE A 283 -19.44 -37.15 36.73
CA ILE A 283 -20.47 -36.50 37.53
C ILE A 283 -21.51 -37.57 37.87
N ASP A 284 -21.51 -38.02 39.12
CA ASP A 284 -22.38 -39.11 39.58
C ASP A 284 -23.74 -38.63 40.10
N GLN A 285 -23.82 -37.34 40.48
CA GLN A 285 -25.00 -36.73 41.10
C GLN A 285 -25.49 -35.52 40.33
N VAL A 286 -26.81 -35.32 40.27
CA VAL A 286 -27.44 -34.18 39.60
C VAL A 286 -27.03 -32.84 40.25
N ASP A 287 -26.87 -32.81 41.58
CA ASP A 287 -26.47 -31.59 42.30
C ASP A 287 -25.05 -31.14 41.90
N GLN A 288 -24.12 -32.09 41.75
CA GLN A 288 -22.76 -31.82 41.30
C GLN A 288 -22.72 -31.25 39.87
N PHE A 289 -23.66 -31.68 39.00
CA PHE A 289 -23.78 -31.13 37.65
C PHE A 289 -24.16 -29.64 37.67
N VAL A 290 -25.08 -29.26 38.56
CA VAL A 290 -25.51 -27.86 38.72
C VAL A 290 -24.38 -27.01 39.30
N GLU A 291 -23.67 -27.52 40.31
CA GLU A 291 -22.48 -26.85 40.88
C GLU A 291 -21.39 -26.65 39.83
N PHE A 292 -21.14 -27.66 39.00
CA PHE A 292 -20.19 -27.59 37.91
C PHE A 292 -20.52 -26.46 36.92
N ILE A 293 -21.76 -26.42 36.41
CA ILE A 293 -22.21 -25.34 35.50
C ILE A 293 -22.08 -23.96 36.16
N ASN A 294 -22.42 -23.86 37.44
CA ASN A 294 -22.30 -22.61 38.19
C ASN A 294 -20.84 -22.19 38.37
N SER A 295 -19.93 -23.15 38.57
CA SER A 295 -18.49 -22.89 38.69
C SER A 295 -17.89 -22.37 37.39
N GLU A 296 -18.26 -22.93 36.23
CA GLU A 296 -17.79 -22.44 34.93
C GLU A 296 -18.27 -21.01 34.66
N LYS A 297 -19.55 -20.73 34.95
CA LYS A 297 -20.09 -19.37 34.86
C LYS A 297 -19.35 -18.43 35.80
N LYS A 298 -19.07 -18.86 37.03
CA LYS A 298 -18.37 -18.05 38.03
C LYS A 298 -16.97 -17.64 37.57
N ILE A 299 -16.22 -18.52 36.90
CA ILE A 299 -14.90 -18.17 36.34
C ILE A 299 -15.00 -16.99 35.37
N VAL A 300 -16.00 -16.98 34.48
CA VAL A 300 -16.22 -15.86 33.55
C VAL A 300 -16.69 -14.61 34.30
N LEU A 301 -17.58 -14.76 35.28
CA LEU A 301 -18.07 -13.64 36.10
C LEU A 301 -16.95 -12.97 36.91
N ASP A 302 -16.03 -13.74 37.49
CA ASP A 302 -14.89 -13.23 38.25
C ASP A 302 -13.94 -12.44 37.34
N GLN A 303 -13.72 -12.91 36.11
CA GLN A 303 -12.94 -12.16 35.09
C GLN A 303 -13.61 -10.83 34.73
N LEU A 304 -14.94 -10.80 34.62
CA LEU A 304 -15.68 -9.57 34.33
C LEU A 304 -15.71 -8.63 35.53
N ALA A 305 -15.74 -9.16 36.76
CA ALA A 305 -15.63 -8.37 37.99
C ALA A 305 -14.33 -7.56 38.00
N ASN A 306 -13.21 -8.17 37.62
CA ASN A 306 -11.93 -7.46 37.49
C ASN A 306 -11.96 -6.32 36.46
N VAL A 307 -12.75 -6.46 35.39
CA VAL A 307 -12.94 -5.38 34.40
C VAL A 307 -13.66 -4.19 35.04
N TYR A 308 -14.69 -4.46 35.86
CA TYR A 308 -15.45 -3.43 36.57
C TYR A 308 -14.62 -2.76 37.68
N ASP A 309 -13.85 -3.53 38.45
CA ASP A 309 -13.01 -3.03 39.55
C ASP A 309 -11.89 -2.09 39.08
N ASN A 310 -11.49 -2.22 37.80
CA ASN A 310 -10.50 -1.37 37.16
C ASN A 310 -11.10 -0.19 36.38
N ASP A 311 -12.42 0.05 36.49
CA ASP A 311 -13.16 1.10 35.79
C ASP A 311 -12.90 1.12 34.27
N ILE A 312 -12.79 -0.06 33.66
CA ILE A 312 -12.61 -0.19 32.21
C ILE A 312 -13.97 0.04 31.53
N GLN A 313 -13.98 0.94 30.56
CA GLN A 313 -15.20 1.33 29.84
C GLN A 313 -15.25 0.73 28.43
N MET A 314 -14.12 0.24 27.92
CA MET A 314 -14.09 -0.39 26.62
C MET A 314 -13.16 -1.60 26.56
N VAL A 315 -13.66 -2.71 26.03
CA VAL A 315 -12.88 -3.95 25.86
C VAL A 315 -12.78 -4.28 24.37
N LEU A 316 -11.56 -4.23 23.84
CA LEU A 316 -11.24 -4.60 22.47
C LEU A 316 -10.49 -5.93 22.49
N ASN A 317 -11.01 -6.94 21.82
CA ASN A 317 -10.46 -8.28 21.87
C ASN A 317 -10.14 -8.82 20.47
N LYS A 318 -8.95 -9.42 20.33
CA LYS A 318 -8.57 -10.16 19.11
C LYS A 318 -9.45 -11.38 18.91
N ARG A 319 -9.80 -12.05 20.01
CA ARG A 319 -10.64 -13.24 20.01
C ARG A 319 -12.10 -12.86 20.21
N MET A 320 -12.99 -13.85 20.05
CA MET A 320 -14.41 -13.66 20.27
C MET A 320 -14.71 -13.38 21.76
N ILE A 321 -15.82 -12.69 21.98
CA ILE A 321 -16.37 -12.40 23.31
C ILE A 321 -17.72 -13.10 23.34
N GLY A 322 -17.93 -13.97 24.32
CA GLY A 322 -19.12 -14.80 24.43
C GLY A 322 -20.39 -14.00 24.74
N ASP A 323 -21.52 -14.65 24.48
CA ASP A 323 -22.85 -14.15 24.78
C ASP A 323 -23.07 -13.91 26.28
N LEU A 324 -22.58 -14.80 27.16
CA LEU A 324 -22.65 -14.63 28.61
C LEU A 324 -21.98 -13.32 29.04
N ALA A 325 -20.79 -13.02 28.51
CA ALA A 325 -20.07 -11.79 28.83
C ALA A 325 -20.82 -10.54 28.37
N ILE A 326 -21.37 -10.56 27.15
CA ILE A 326 -22.17 -9.45 26.61
C ILE A 326 -23.44 -9.22 27.44
N GLN A 327 -24.13 -10.29 27.84
CA GLN A 327 -25.31 -10.20 28.72
C GLN A 327 -24.97 -9.59 30.07
N GLU A 328 -23.84 -9.97 30.67
CA GLU A 328 -23.41 -9.43 31.96
C GLU A 328 -22.98 -7.96 31.85
N PHE A 329 -22.29 -7.56 30.77
CA PHE A 329 -22.02 -6.15 30.49
C PHE A 329 -23.32 -5.34 30.38
N SER A 330 -24.32 -5.87 29.66
CA SER A 330 -25.65 -5.24 29.55
C SER A 330 -26.34 -5.08 30.90
N LYS A 331 -26.38 -6.14 31.73
CA LYS A 331 -26.92 -6.08 33.10
C LYS A 331 -26.19 -5.07 33.96
N HIS A 332 -24.87 -5.00 33.86
CA HIS A 332 -24.06 -4.05 34.62
C HIS A 332 -24.38 -2.61 34.23
N ILE A 333 -24.54 -2.32 32.94
CA ILE A 333 -24.98 -1.01 32.44
C ILE A 333 -26.35 -0.64 33.04
N HIS A 334 -27.33 -1.55 33.02
CA HIS A 334 -28.66 -1.30 33.60
C HIS A 334 -28.63 -1.03 35.11
N LYS A 335 -27.76 -1.72 35.85
CA LYS A 335 -27.64 -1.58 37.31
C LYS A 335 -26.89 -0.31 37.72
N THR A 336 -25.74 -0.05 37.10
CA THR A 336 -24.80 0.98 37.55
C THR A 336 -24.87 2.27 36.73
N LYS A 337 -25.55 2.25 35.58
CA LYS A 337 -25.57 3.33 34.57
C LYS A 337 -24.16 3.75 34.09
N ARG A 338 -23.15 2.90 34.30
CA ARG A 338 -21.78 3.13 33.80
C ARG A 338 -21.68 2.67 32.35
N PRO A 339 -21.12 3.49 31.44
CA PRO A 339 -21.03 3.13 30.04
C PRO A 339 -19.94 2.08 29.83
N ILE A 340 -20.29 0.98 29.14
CA ILE A 340 -19.36 -0.07 28.74
C ILE A 340 -19.63 -0.43 27.29
N GLN A 341 -18.56 -0.66 26.53
CA GLN A 341 -18.58 -1.18 25.17
C GLN A 341 -17.60 -2.35 25.03
N CYS A 342 -17.94 -3.35 24.21
CA CYS A 342 -17.03 -4.43 23.88
C CYS A 342 -17.11 -4.83 22.41
N SER A 343 -15.95 -5.14 21.84
CA SER A 343 -15.79 -5.53 20.44
C SER A 343 -14.81 -6.69 20.34
N GLY A 344 -15.28 -7.83 19.83
CA GLY A 344 -14.49 -9.06 19.71
C GLY A 344 -14.13 -9.39 18.26
N ASN A 345 -13.29 -10.40 18.08
CA ASN A 345 -12.86 -10.89 16.77
C ASN A 345 -12.17 -9.83 15.89
N ILE A 346 -11.33 -8.99 16.51
CA ILE A 346 -10.57 -7.96 15.80
C ILE A 346 -9.34 -8.59 15.13
N PRO A 347 -9.16 -8.44 13.80
CA PRO A 347 -7.99 -8.94 13.09
C PRO A 347 -6.66 -8.41 13.66
N ASP A 348 -5.62 -9.23 13.64
CA ASP A 348 -4.30 -8.88 14.19
C ASP A 348 -3.71 -7.58 13.61
N ALA A 349 -3.91 -7.34 12.32
CA ALA A 349 -3.46 -6.12 11.66
C ALA A 349 -4.16 -4.87 12.25
N GLN A 350 -5.47 -4.95 12.47
CA GLN A 350 -6.25 -3.85 13.05
C GLN A 350 -5.90 -3.64 14.53
N MET A 351 -5.68 -4.72 15.28
CA MET A 351 -5.27 -4.62 16.68
C MET A 351 -3.92 -3.93 16.85
N LYS A 352 -2.95 -4.19 15.95
CA LYS A 352 -1.68 -3.44 15.94
C LYS A 352 -1.89 -1.95 15.70
N SER A 353 -2.76 -1.59 14.74
CA SER A 353 -3.11 -0.18 14.49
C SER A 353 -3.80 0.47 15.69
N LEU A 354 -4.71 -0.25 16.36
CA LEU A 354 -5.37 0.21 17.59
C LEU A 354 -4.39 0.43 18.72
N GLN A 355 -3.43 -0.48 18.89
CA GLN A 355 -2.37 -0.33 19.89
C GLN A 355 -1.50 0.91 19.61
N ILE A 356 -1.15 1.16 18.34
CA ILE A 356 -0.40 2.36 17.96
C ILE A 356 -1.24 3.61 18.20
N ALA A 357 -2.53 3.62 17.83
CA ALA A 357 -3.41 4.76 17.95
C ALA A 357 -3.77 5.11 19.42
N LEU A 358 -4.22 4.12 20.18
CA LEU A 358 -4.76 4.30 21.52
C LEU A 358 -3.68 4.22 22.61
N GLY A 359 -2.53 3.60 22.30
CA GLY A 359 -1.54 3.18 23.28
C GLY A 359 -1.96 1.89 23.99
N GLY A 360 -1.40 1.68 25.17
CA GLY A 360 -1.65 0.48 25.98
C GLY A 360 -0.90 -0.77 25.51
N ALA A 361 -1.02 -1.83 26.31
CA ALA A 361 -0.42 -3.13 26.02
C ALA A 361 -1.52 -4.16 25.81
N VAL A 362 -1.33 -5.05 24.85
CA VAL A 362 -2.23 -6.20 24.66
C VAL A 362 -2.01 -7.18 25.81
N GLN A 363 -3.05 -7.43 26.59
CA GLN A 363 -3.02 -8.34 27.73
C GLN A 363 -3.60 -9.71 27.36
N SER A 364 -3.04 -10.77 27.93
CA SER A 364 -3.44 -12.15 27.70
C SER A 364 -4.38 -12.71 28.77
N THR A 365 -4.56 -12.02 29.89
CA THR A 365 -5.35 -12.50 31.03
C THR A 365 -6.20 -11.37 31.62
N LEU A 366 -7.32 -11.73 32.23
CA LEU A 366 -8.23 -10.82 32.93
C LEU A 366 -8.13 -10.94 34.46
N ASN A 367 -7.36 -11.91 34.97
CA ASN A 367 -7.27 -12.18 36.40
C ASN A 367 -6.43 -11.12 37.13
N ASP A 368 -5.29 -10.75 36.54
CA ASP A 368 -4.32 -9.82 37.16
C ASP A 368 -4.22 -8.52 36.36
N LEU A 369 -5.32 -7.77 36.33
CA LEU A 369 -5.35 -6.46 35.71
C LEU A 369 -4.64 -5.42 36.61
N SER A 370 -3.50 -4.91 36.15
CA SER A 370 -2.79 -3.83 36.83
C SER A 370 -3.59 -2.52 36.78
N LYS A 371 -3.64 -1.78 37.88
CA LYS A 371 -4.31 -0.46 37.95
C LYS A 371 -3.56 0.65 37.21
N GLU A 372 -2.32 0.41 36.79
CA GLU A 372 -1.49 1.41 36.12
C GLU A 372 -2.05 1.81 34.75
N SER A 373 -2.17 3.12 34.51
CA SER A 373 -2.75 3.66 33.27
C SER A 373 -1.97 3.30 32.01
N ARG A 374 -0.65 3.04 32.11
CA ARG A 374 0.22 2.74 30.96
C ARG A 374 -0.18 1.48 30.17
N PHE A 375 -0.89 0.55 30.82
CA PHE A 375 -1.32 -0.69 30.17
C PHE A 375 -2.62 -0.54 29.38
N TYR A 376 -3.37 0.55 29.62
CA TYR A 376 -4.64 0.81 28.97
C TYR A 376 -4.48 1.86 27.87
N GLY A 377 -5.27 1.71 26.81
CA GLY A 377 -5.41 2.73 25.78
C GLY A 377 -6.37 3.83 26.25
N THR A 378 -6.23 5.01 25.66
CA THR A 378 -7.13 6.15 25.90
C THR A 378 -7.36 6.94 24.61
N CYS A 379 -8.56 7.47 24.44
CA CYS A 379 -8.88 8.45 23.40
C CYS A 379 -9.80 9.54 23.97
N ARG A 380 -10.01 10.63 23.23
CA ARG A 380 -10.92 11.70 23.68
C ARG A 380 -12.39 11.28 23.62
N GLN A 381 -12.77 10.60 22.55
CA GLN A 381 -14.14 10.17 22.34
C GLN A 381 -14.19 8.88 21.52
N TYR A 382 -15.02 7.96 21.95
CA TYR A 382 -15.46 6.80 21.20
C TYR A 382 -16.89 7.04 20.70
N GLN A 383 -17.16 6.71 19.44
CA GLN A 383 -18.49 6.74 18.86
C GLN A 383 -18.66 5.61 17.85
N GLN A 384 -19.80 4.92 17.95
CA GLN A 384 -20.27 4.02 16.92
C GLN A 384 -21.05 4.82 15.87
N ILE A 385 -20.57 4.83 14.63
CA ILE A 385 -21.15 5.59 13.52
C ILE A 385 -21.79 4.61 12.54
N LEU A 386 -22.97 4.95 12.03
CA LEU A 386 -23.60 4.22 10.94
C LEU A 386 -23.29 4.95 9.62
N ILE A 387 -22.62 4.26 8.69
CA ILE A 387 -22.37 4.78 7.35
C ILE A 387 -23.00 3.79 6.37
N GLY A 388 -24.06 4.22 5.70
CA GLY A 388 -24.91 3.37 4.90
C GLY A 388 -25.53 2.24 5.74
N LYS A 389 -25.25 0.97 5.40
CA LYS A 389 -25.79 -0.19 6.13
C LYS A 389 -24.81 -0.77 7.16
N LYS A 390 -23.57 -0.28 7.20
CA LYS A 390 -22.50 -0.82 8.04
C LYS A 390 -22.26 0.08 9.25
N LYS A 391 -22.05 -0.56 10.39
CA LYS A 391 -21.64 0.08 11.65
C LYS A 391 -20.12 0.17 11.67
N TYR A 392 -19.59 1.32 12.05
CA TYR A 392 -18.16 1.59 12.21
C TYR A 392 -17.88 2.03 13.64
N GLU A 393 -16.72 1.63 14.15
CA GLU A 393 -16.21 2.05 15.45
C GLU A 393 -15.17 3.14 15.23
N CYS A 394 -15.43 4.31 15.80
CA CYS A 394 -14.61 5.49 15.62
C CYS A 394 -14.04 5.95 16.97
N PHE A 395 -12.72 6.15 16.99
CA PHE A 395 -11.99 6.68 18.13
C PHE A 395 -11.34 7.97 17.68
N SER A 396 -11.68 9.09 18.33
CA SER A 396 -11.13 10.41 17.98
C SER A 396 -10.26 10.99 19.10
N GLY A 397 -9.32 11.86 18.72
CA GLY A 397 -8.40 12.51 19.65
C GLY A 397 -7.47 11.52 20.36
N CYS A 398 -6.82 10.68 19.57
CA CYS A 398 -5.88 9.67 20.05
C CYS A 398 -4.52 10.30 20.41
N GLY A 399 -3.93 9.92 21.55
CA GLY A 399 -2.69 10.54 22.05
C GLY A 399 -1.48 10.39 21.13
N SER A 400 -1.43 9.36 20.29
CA SER A 400 -0.28 9.06 19.42
C SER A 400 -0.31 9.74 18.04
N ARG A 401 -1.27 10.66 17.78
CA ARG A 401 -1.49 11.31 16.48
C ARG A 401 -1.65 10.28 15.35
N TYR A 402 -2.77 9.58 15.37
CA TYR A 402 -3.16 8.61 14.35
C TYR A 402 -4.30 9.17 13.50
N ALA A 403 -4.32 8.93 12.19
CA ALA A 403 -5.36 9.45 11.30
C ALA A 403 -5.96 8.34 10.42
N THR A 404 -7.26 8.44 10.13
CA THR A 404 -7.93 7.56 9.17
C THR A 404 -8.46 8.38 8.00
N ILE A 405 -8.00 8.07 6.79
CA ILE A 405 -8.58 8.61 5.56
C ILE A 405 -9.79 7.78 5.21
N VAL A 406 -10.96 8.39 5.16
CA VAL A 406 -12.21 7.75 4.75
C VAL A 406 -12.49 8.13 3.30
N LEU A 407 -12.31 7.16 2.40
CA LEU A 407 -12.59 7.33 0.97
C LEU A 407 -14.00 6.89 0.65
N ARG A 408 -14.76 7.75 -0.02
CA ARG A 408 -16.12 7.49 -0.48
C ARG A 408 -16.19 7.44 -1.99
N GLY A 409 -17.01 6.56 -2.52
CA GLY A 409 -17.14 6.39 -3.96
C GLY A 409 -18.21 5.37 -4.34
N SER A 410 -18.68 5.46 -5.58
CA SER A 410 -19.75 4.61 -6.12
C SER A 410 -19.29 3.20 -6.46
N SER A 411 -17.99 2.99 -6.72
CA SER A 411 -17.44 1.71 -7.18
C SER A 411 -16.28 1.25 -6.30
N SER A 412 -16.33 -0.02 -5.89
CA SER A 412 -15.25 -0.67 -5.15
C SER A 412 -13.93 -0.67 -5.90
N ARG A 413 -13.98 -0.88 -7.21
CA ARG A 413 -12.80 -0.89 -8.09
C ARG A 413 -12.14 0.48 -8.14
N PHE A 414 -12.96 1.53 -8.29
CA PHE A 414 -12.48 2.90 -8.28
C PHE A 414 -11.86 3.26 -6.92
N LEU A 415 -12.46 2.80 -5.81
CA LEU A 415 -11.94 3.05 -4.48
C LEU A 415 -10.65 2.30 -4.16
N GLU A 416 -10.49 1.07 -4.67
CA GLU A 416 -9.23 0.32 -4.57
C GLU A 416 -8.10 1.08 -5.29
N GLU A 417 -8.33 1.58 -6.51
CA GLU A 417 -7.36 2.39 -7.27
C GLU A 417 -7.13 3.78 -6.65
N ALA A 418 -8.18 4.39 -6.08
CA ALA A 418 -8.05 5.66 -5.38
C ALA A 418 -7.17 5.51 -4.13
N LYS A 419 -7.36 4.41 -3.39
CA LYS A 419 -6.56 4.07 -2.21
C LYS A 419 -5.08 3.90 -2.58
N THR A 420 -4.77 3.16 -3.63
CA THR A 420 -3.38 2.98 -4.08
C THR A 420 -2.76 4.32 -4.50
N GLY A 421 -3.46 5.11 -5.32
CA GLY A 421 -2.96 6.42 -5.76
C GLY A 421 -2.69 7.40 -4.61
N ILE A 422 -3.53 7.41 -3.57
CA ILE A 422 -3.30 8.24 -2.38
C ILE A 422 -2.11 7.73 -1.56
N GLN A 423 -1.96 6.40 -1.41
CA GLN A 423 -0.79 5.83 -0.74
C GLN A 423 0.52 6.17 -1.45
N ASP A 424 0.50 6.16 -2.78
CA ASP A 424 1.66 6.49 -3.60
C ASP A 424 2.04 7.97 -3.44
N CYS A 425 1.06 8.88 -3.44
CA CYS A 425 1.29 10.30 -3.17
C CYS A 425 1.88 10.53 -1.77
N ILE A 426 1.34 9.87 -0.74
CA ILE A 426 1.84 9.99 0.64
C ILE A 426 3.30 9.51 0.72
N LYS A 427 3.63 8.38 0.11
CA LYS A 427 5.00 7.85 0.05
C LYS A 427 5.94 8.75 -0.73
N ALA A 428 5.51 9.29 -1.86
CA ALA A 428 6.32 10.24 -2.62
C ALA A 428 6.66 11.48 -1.78
N ILE A 429 5.70 12.01 -1.03
CA ILE A 429 5.95 13.16 -0.15
C ILE A 429 6.86 12.79 1.02
N GLN A 430 6.64 11.63 1.66
CA GLN A 430 7.56 11.12 2.70
C GLN A 430 9.00 11.04 2.17
N THR A 431 9.17 10.52 0.97
CA THR A 431 10.47 10.39 0.30
C THR A 431 11.13 11.77 0.11
N ILE A 432 10.37 12.78 -0.34
CA ILE A 432 10.91 14.13 -0.51
C ILE A 432 11.32 14.73 0.84
N VAL A 433 10.57 14.45 1.91
CA VAL A 433 10.95 14.87 3.28
C VAL A 433 12.25 14.18 3.72
N THR A 434 12.43 12.89 3.44
CA THR A 434 13.67 12.18 3.77
C THR A 434 14.86 12.65 2.95
N ASP A 435 14.62 13.06 1.70
CA ASP A 435 15.63 13.56 0.75
C ASP A 435 16.00 15.03 0.96
N LYS A 436 15.82 15.58 2.18
CA LYS A 436 16.11 16.98 2.51
C LYS A 436 15.43 17.99 1.57
N HIS A 437 14.24 17.62 1.08
CA HIS A 437 13.44 18.39 0.12
C HIS A 437 14.07 18.56 -1.27
N GLN A 438 14.92 17.64 -1.68
CA GLN A 438 15.41 17.57 -3.06
C GLN A 438 14.41 16.84 -3.97
N VAL A 439 14.17 17.43 -5.14
CA VAL A 439 13.30 16.87 -6.18
C VAL A 439 13.99 16.95 -7.54
N ALA A 440 13.63 15.99 -8.40
CA ALA A 440 13.95 16.03 -9.81
C ALA A 440 12.79 16.64 -10.60
N ILE A 441 13.12 17.45 -11.61
CA ILE A 441 12.12 17.96 -12.56
C ILE A 441 11.76 16.84 -13.53
N GLY A 442 10.47 16.48 -13.53
CA GLY A 442 9.92 15.43 -14.38
C GLY A 442 9.68 15.87 -15.82
N GLY A 443 8.79 15.18 -16.52
CA GLY A 443 8.46 15.48 -17.92
C GLY A 443 9.60 15.22 -18.90
N GLY A 444 10.45 14.23 -18.61
CA GLY A 444 11.58 13.82 -19.45
C GLY A 444 12.84 14.69 -19.32
N ALA A 445 12.79 15.78 -18.55
CA ALA A 445 13.93 16.68 -18.38
C ALA A 445 15.11 15.99 -17.67
N PHE A 446 14.84 15.34 -16.55
CA PHE A 446 15.84 14.59 -15.80
C PHE A 446 16.48 13.50 -16.65
N GLU A 447 15.67 12.70 -17.36
CA GLU A 447 16.12 11.61 -18.22
C GLU A 447 17.08 12.10 -19.32
N ILE A 448 16.74 13.18 -20.03
CA ILE A 448 17.61 13.77 -21.06
C ILE A 448 18.89 14.32 -20.47
N GLN A 449 18.82 14.97 -19.30
CA GLN A 449 20.02 15.53 -18.68
C GLN A 449 20.99 14.45 -18.20
N VAL A 450 20.46 13.36 -17.64
CA VAL A 450 21.25 12.17 -17.28
C VAL A 450 21.86 11.53 -18.54
N SER A 451 21.11 11.42 -19.63
CA SER A 451 21.63 10.94 -20.92
C SER A 451 22.83 11.78 -21.39
N LYS A 452 22.70 13.11 -21.42
CA LYS A 452 23.79 14.04 -21.81
C LYS A 452 25.00 13.95 -20.88
N TYR A 453 24.78 13.83 -19.57
CA TYR A 453 25.85 13.66 -18.58
C TYR A 453 26.60 12.33 -18.78
N LEU A 454 25.87 11.24 -19.03
CA LEU A 454 26.50 9.96 -19.35
C LEU A 454 27.28 10.07 -20.66
N GLN A 455 26.72 10.64 -21.72
CA GLN A 455 27.41 10.81 -23.01
C GLN A 455 28.73 11.59 -22.90
N SER A 456 28.78 12.65 -22.08
CA SER A 456 30.02 13.41 -21.87
C SER A 456 31.07 12.60 -21.11
N SER A 457 30.66 11.83 -20.10
CA SER A 457 31.57 10.91 -19.40
C SER A 457 32.10 9.80 -20.32
N ILE A 458 31.22 9.25 -21.17
CA ILE A 458 31.51 8.18 -22.13
C ILE A 458 32.44 8.66 -23.26
N ALA A 459 32.42 9.95 -23.61
CA ALA A 459 33.24 10.50 -24.68
C ALA A 459 34.76 10.30 -24.46
N THR A 460 35.17 10.06 -23.21
CA THR A 460 36.56 9.76 -22.82
C THR A 460 36.98 8.31 -23.08
N HIS A 461 36.03 7.39 -23.32
CA HIS A 461 36.28 5.96 -23.49
C HIS A 461 36.54 5.53 -24.94
N SER A 462 37.08 4.32 -25.11
CA SER A 462 37.44 3.74 -26.40
C SER A 462 36.23 3.55 -27.33
N GLY A 463 36.44 3.53 -28.65
CA GLY A 463 35.35 3.60 -29.64
C GLY A 463 34.27 2.50 -29.54
N LYS A 464 34.65 1.25 -29.21
CA LYS A 464 33.69 0.14 -29.03
C LYS A 464 32.86 0.32 -27.76
N GLU A 465 33.54 0.65 -26.67
CA GLU A 465 32.95 0.94 -25.36
C GLU A 465 31.94 2.09 -25.43
N LYS A 466 32.28 3.15 -26.20
CA LYS A 466 31.42 4.31 -26.43
C LYS A 466 30.10 3.94 -27.10
N ILE A 467 30.14 3.12 -28.15
CA ILE A 467 28.94 2.70 -28.88
C ILE A 467 28.03 1.85 -27.97
N ILE A 468 28.63 0.95 -27.20
CA ILE A 468 27.89 0.04 -26.31
C ILE A 468 27.17 0.84 -25.22
N LEU A 469 27.85 1.78 -24.54
CA LEU A 469 27.23 2.56 -23.48
C LEU A 469 26.15 3.51 -23.98
N ASN A 470 26.41 4.18 -25.12
CA ASN A 470 25.43 5.10 -25.69
C ASN A 470 24.18 4.34 -26.13
N ASN A 471 24.33 3.25 -26.89
CA ASN A 471 23.21 2.49 -27.42
C ASN A 471 22.42 1.76 -26.33
N ILE A 472 23.06 1.26 -25.27
CA ILE A 472 22.37 0.50 -24.22
C ILE A 472 21.66 1.42 -23.25
N ILE A 473 22.35 2.42 -22.68
CA ILE A 473 21.85 3.16 -21.52
C ILE A 473 21.16 4.45 -21.95
N CYS A 474 21.82 5.27 -22.75
CA CYS A 474 21.30 6.58 -23.14
C CYS A 474 20.00 6.42 -23.92
N GLU A 475 19.98 5.56 -24.95
CA GLU A 475 18.76 5.30 -25.72
C GLU A 475 17.65 4.61 -24.90
N SER A 476 17.98 3.83 -23.86
CA SER A 476 16.96 3.20 -23.01
C SER A 476 16.30 4.20 -22.06
N ILE A 477 17.07 5.16 -21.55
CA ILE A 477 16.55 6.27 -20.75
C ILE A 477 15.71 7.21 -21.64
N GLU A 478 16.22 7.53 -22.83
CA GLU A 478 15.55 8.38 -23.82
C GLU A 478 14.24 7.77 -24.34
N TYR A 479 14.17 6.44 -24.42
CA TYR A 479 12.93 5.74 -24.81
C TYR A 479 11.75 6.07 -23.88
N LEU A 480 11.98 6.33 -22.58
CA LEU A 480 10.92 6.81 -21.68
C LEU A 480 10.35 8.15 -22.12
N VAL A 481 11.22 9.05 -22.59
CA VAL A 481 10.84 10.40 -23.04
C VAL A 481 10.04 10.31 -24.33
N GLN A 482 10.45 9.43 -25.24
CA GLN A 482 9.70 9.13 -26.45
C GLN A 482 8.29 8.61 -26.12
N LEU A 483 8.17 7.64 -25.19
CA LEU A 483 6.89 7.07 -24.78
C LEU A 483 5.94 8.10 -24.20
N ILE A 484 6.42 9.07 -23.43
CA ILE A 484 5.59 10.17 -22.91
C ILE A 484 4.95 10.95 -24.07
N GLY A 485 5.73 11.27 -25.10
CA GLY A 485 5.24 11.95 -26.30
C GLY A 485 4.23 11.11 -27.08
N ASP A 486 4.57 9.85 -27.36
CA ASP A 486 3.73 8.95 -28.16
C ASP A 486 2.38 8.68 -27.45
N ASN A 487 2.39 8.44 -26.13
CA ASN A 487 1.16 8.21 -25.35
C ASN A 487 0.34 9.49 -25.15
N SER A 488 0.94 10.67 -25.31
CA SER A 488 0.20 11.93 -25.33
C SER A 488 -0.48 12.24 -26.67
N GLY A 489 -0.28 11.42 -27.69
CA GLY A 489 -0.81 11.64 -29.04
C GLY A 489 0.05 12.59 -29.89
N HIS A 490 1.24 12.96 -29.39
CA HIS A 490 2.22 13.76 -30.11
C HIS A 490 3.29 12.87 -30.74
N ASN A 491 4.13 13.44 -31.61
CA ASN A 491 5.28 12.71 -32.16
C ASN A 491 6.44 12.71 -31.14
N GLY A 492 6.56 11.64 -30.34
CA GLY A 492 7.56 11.53 -29.29
C GLY A 492 9.00 11.59 -29.80
N LEU A 493 9.27 11.05 -30.99
CA LEU A 493 10.58 11.14 -31.65
C LEU A 493 10.97 12.59 -31.97
N HIS A 494 10.01 13.40 -32.42
CA HIS A 494 10.27 14.81 -32.71
C HIS A 494 10.58 15.60 -31.43
N LEU A 495 9.78 15.39 -30.37
CA LEU A 495 9.98 16.03 -29.06
C LEU A 495 11.32 15.66 -28.44
N LEU A 496 11.68 14.38 -28.49
CA LEU A 496 12.95 13.88 -27.99
C LEU A 496 14.13 14.53 -28.71
N LYS A 497 14.08 14.62 -30.04
CA LYS A 497 15.13 15.30 -30.82
C LYS A 497 15.25 16.78 -30.47
N GLN A 498 14.13 17.47 -30.27
CA GLN A 498 14.15 18.88 -29.84
C GLN A 498 14.86 19.04 -28.49
N LEU A 499 14.52 18.21 -27.49
CA LEU A 499 15.15 18.24 -26.17
C LEU A 499 16.65 17.90 -26.20
N GLN A 500 17.05 16.99 -27.09
CA GLN A 500 18.45 16.64 -27.29
C GLN A 500 19.25 17.79 -27.89
N LEU A 501 18.71 18.44 -28.93
CA LEU A 501 19.36 19.53 -29.64
C LEU A 501 19.40 20.82 -28.83
N ASP A 502 18.46 21.02 -27.91
CA ASP A 502 18.41 22.22 -27.10
C ASP A 502 19.64 22.33 -26.18
N PRO A 503 20.31 23.50 -26.16
CA PRO A 503 21.49 23.73 -25.32
C PRO A 503 21.11 23.85 -23.84
N GLU A 504 19.94 24.43 -23.57
CA GLU A 504 19.38 24.54 -22.22
C GLU A 504 18.47 23.36 -21.92
N PRO A 505 18.48 22.85 -20.67
CA PRO A 505 17.59 21.77 -20.28
C PRO A 505 16.14 22.26 -20.30
N LYS A 506 15.27 21.46 -20.92
CA LYS A 506 13.83 21.71 -21.06
C LYS A 506 13.05 20.45 -20.70
N SER A 507 11.76 20.61 -20.42
CA SER A 507 10.82 19.50 -20.21
C SER A 507 9.74 19.47 -21.29
N ILE A 508 9.02 18.36 -21.37
CA ILE A 508 7.88 18.21 -22.28
C ILE A 508 6.65 18.84 -21.65
N ASN A 509 5.97 19.70 -22.41
CA ASN A 509 4.59 20.09 -22.14
C ASN A 509 3.64 19.24 -22.98
N ILE A 510 2.93 18.34 -22.32
CA ILE A 510 2.01 17.38 -22.94
C ILE A 510 0.75 18.06 -23.50
N HIS A 511 0.31 19.17 -22.90
CA HIS A 511 -0.90 19.88 -23.35
C HIS A 511 -0.68 20.57 -24.70
N ASN A 512 0.49 21.18 -24.89
CA ASN A 512 0.81 21.93 -26.10
C ASN A 512 1.61 21.11 -27.13
N GLY A 513 2.15 19.95 -26.73
CA GLY A 513 3.05 19.17 -27.59
C GLY A 513 4.34 19.90 -27.92
N SER A 514 4.87 20.68 -26.96
CA SER A 514 6.07 21.50 -27.14
C SER A 514 7.03 21.39 -25.95
N THR A 515 8.27 21.82 -26.15
CA THR A 515 9.28 21.92 -25.08
C THR A 515 9.06 23.19 -24.26
N GLN A 516 9.15 23.10 -22.94
CA GLN A 516 9.03 24.24 -22.01
C GLN A 516 10.26 24.35 -21.10
N SER A 517 10.49 25.52 -20.49
CA SER A 517 11.60 25.70 -19.57
C SER A 517 11.40 24.90 -18.28
N LEU A 518 12.49 24.57 -17.60
CA LEU A 518 12.46 23.87 -16.33
C LEU A 518 11.65 24.62 -15.26
N ASP A 519 11.77 25.95 -15.23
CA ASP A 519 11.10 26.80 -14.24
C ASP A 519 9.59 26.86 -14.45
N SER A 520 9.11 26.82 -15.69
CA SER A 520 7.68 26.83 -15.99
C SER A 520 7.02 25.46 -15.81
N SER A 521 7.82 24.39 -15.75
CA SER A 521 7.29 23.03 -15.85
C SER A 521 6.45 22.59 -14.66
N ASN A 522 6.78 23.04 -13.45
CA ASN A 522 6.08 22.69 -12.20
C ASN A 522 5.70 21.20 -12.11
N ILE A 523 6.60 20.30 -12.54
CA ILE A 523 6.44 18.84 -12.42
C ILE A 523 7.62 18.34 -11.60
N PHE A 524 7.35 17.93 -10.37
CA PHE A 524 8.38 17.47 -9.44
C PHE A 524 8.17 15.99 -9.10
N GLU A 525 9.26 15.25 -9.09
CA GLU A 525 9.32 13.84 -8.68
C GLU A 525 10.43 13.66 -7.63
N PRO A 526 10.31 12.69 -6.70
CA PRO A 526 11.35 12.45 -5.71
C PRO A 526 12.68 12.04 -6.37
N LEU A 527 13.79 12.68 -5.97
CA LEU A 527 15.11 12.43 -6.55
C LEU A 527 15.60 11.01 -6.29
N SER A 528 15.49 10.53 -5.04
CA SER A 528 15.91 9.18 -4.67
C SER A 528 15.18 8.09 -5.45
N SER A 529 13.90 8.32 -5.80
CA SER A 529 13.14 7.41 -6.65
C SER A 529 13.80 7.24 -8.02
N LYS A 530 14.10 8.35 -8.72
CA LYS A 530 14.77 8.32 -10.03
C LYS A 530 16.14 7.65 -9.98
N LEU A 531 16.94 8.00 -8.97
CA LEU A 531 18.27 7.42 -8.76
C LEU A 531 18.20 5.92 -8.49
N SER A 532 17.30 5.51 -7.59
CA SER A 532 17.11 4.11 -7.25
C SER A 532 16.63 3.29 -8.44
N ILE A 533 15.75 3.84 -9.28
CA ILE A 533 15.28 3.19 -10.51
C ILE A 533 16.46 2.91 -11.45
N LEU A 534 17.27 3.93 -11.76
CA LEU A 534 18.43 3.77 -12.65
C LEU A 534 19.44 2.76 -12.08
N ASN A 535 19.77 2.88 -10.79
CA ASN A 535 20.70 1.97 -10.12
C ASN A 535 20.19 0.53 -10.12
N SER A 536 18.93 0.32 -9.76
CA SER A 536 18.31 -1.01 -9.71
C SER A 536 18.23 -1.63 -11.11
N SER A 537 17.88 -0.84 -12.13
CA SER A 537 17.83 -1.32 -13.52
C SER A 537 19.21 -1.79 -13.99
N LEU A 538 20.29 -1.06 -13.68
CA LEU A 538 21.66 -1.45 -14.04
C LEU A 538 22.14 -2.69 -13.29
N GLU A 539 21.86 -2.79 -11.99
CA GLU A 539 22.22 -3.95 -11.18
C GLU A 539 21.51 -5.22 -11.66
N ILE A 540 20.20 -5.16 -11.84
CA ILE A 540 19.38 -6.31 -12.21
C ILE A 540 19.70 -6.71 -13.66
N ALA A 541 19.91 -5.76 -14.56
CA ALA A 541 20.37 -6.07 -15.91
C ALA A 541 21.72 -6.80 -15.88
N SER A 542 22.67 -6.34 -15.06
CA SER A 542 23.97 -6.99 -14.89
C SER A 542 23.83 -8.42 -14.37
N LEU A 543 22.97 -8.63 -13.36
CA LEU A 543 22.69 -9.94 -12.79
C LEU A 543 22.04 -10.89 -13.82
N LEU A 544 21.06 -10.41 -14.58
CA LEU A 544 20.37 -11.22 -15.59
C LEU A 544 21.29 -11.60 -16.76
N LEU A 545 22.18 -10.69 -17.18
CA LEU A 545 23.17 -10.98 -18.23
C LEU A 545 24.25 -11.98 -17.78
N GLN A 546 24.45 -12.16 -16.48
CA GLN A 546 25.37 -13.18 -15.93
C GLN A 546 24.80 -14.59 -15.98
N ILE A 547 23.47 -14.73 -15.95
CA ILE A 547 22.78 -16.04 -15.91
C ILE A 547 23.05 -16.88 -17.20
N ASP A 548 23.66 -16.29 -18.22
CA ASP A 548 24.00 -16.93 -19.49
C ASP A 548 25.50 -17.35 -19.64
N LEU A 549 26.31 -17.39 -18.56
CA LEU A 549 27.77 -17.62 -18.69
C LEU A 549 28.35 -18.98 -18.27
N GLU A 550 27.55 -19.95 -17.78
CA GLU A 550 28.10 -21.25 -17.34
C GLU A 550 27.52 -22.50 -18.03
N SER A 551 26.88 -22.38 -19.20
CA SER A 551 26.43 -23.55 -19.96
C SER A 551 26.76 -23.50 -21.45
#